data_AF-A0A1H8NYV5-F1
#
_entry.id   AF-A0A1H8NYV5-F1
#
_cell.length_a   1.000
_cell.length_b   1.000
_cell.length_c   1.000
_cell.angle_alpha   90.00
_cell.angle_beta   90.00
_cell.angle_gamma   90.00
#
_symmetry.space_group_name_H-M   'P 1'
#
loop_
_entity.id
_entity.type
_entity.pdbx_description
1 polymer ?
#
loop_
_entity_poly.entity_id
_entity_poly.type
_entity_poly.pdbx_seq_one_letter_code
_entity_poly.pdbx_strand_id
1 'polypeptide(L)'
;MTLMVPEKEWWTTAELAESGLPDVPNTRQGVDQLVDRHGWRTHPEHCRRRSGRGGGWEYSWRLLPSRAQRKLLAAVAAPKAAKPKQDRAEAWAWYEGLPDSVKLKAVDRLLIIQKVEALEPAIGRDLAVREVARVSGQGARTVWGWLALVEGVRPDDRLPALAPRHRMAASKTPRGKDCDPEFFDRLKSDFLRVEAPSFSTSYRRALRVAVAEGLAVLPERTMRRRLDATC
;
A
#
# COMPACT_ATOMS: atom_id res chain seq x y z
N MET A 1 -2.19 -25.96 23.48
CA MET A 1 -2.31 -24.63 24.14
C MET A 1 -1.39 -23.67 23.41
N THR A 2 -1.93 -22.74 22.64
CA THR A 2 -1.13 -21.74 21.91
C THR A 2 -0.53 -20.77 22.91
N LEU A 3 0.78 -20.82 23.13
CA LEU A 3 1.46 -19.86 23.98
C LEU A 3 1.38 -18.49 23.29
N MET A 4 0.68 -17.52 23.88
CA MET A 4 0.79 -16.13 23.45
C MET A 4 2.18 -15.64 23.81
N VAL A 5 2.98 -15.35 22.79
CA VAL A 5 4.36 -14.90 22.92
C VAL A 5 4.45 -13.48 22.36
N PRO A 6 5.11 -12.53 23.05
CA PRO A 6 5.36 -11.19 22.53
C PRO A 6 6.24 -11.22 21.28
N GLU A 7 6.09 -10.21 20.41
CA GLU A 7 6.86 -10.08 19.16
C GLU A 7 8.38 -10.09 19.39
N LYS A 8 8.83 -9.65 20.58
CA LYS A 8 10.21 -9.72 21.03
C LYS A 8 10.33 -10.44 22.37
N GLU A 9 11.01 -11.58 22.35
CA GLU A 9 11.18 -12.43 23.52
C GLU A 9 12.43 -12.12 24.36
N TRP A 10 13.52 -11.68 23.71
CA TRP A 10 14.83 -11.51 24.33
C TRP A 10 15.23 -10.05 24.35
N TRP A 11 15.60 -9.57 25.53
CA TRP A 11 15.89 -8.15 25.78
C TRP A 11 17.25 -7.98 26.44
N THR A 12 18.01 -6.99 25.97
CA THR A 12 19.22 -6.52 26.67
C THR A 12 18.87 -5.48 27.73
N THR A 13 19.77 -5.23 28.69
CA THR A 13 19.51 -4.20 29.72
C THR A 13 19.41 -2.78 29.15
N ALA A 14 20.10 -2.49 28.04
CA ALA A 14 19.97 -1.23 27.32
C ALA A 14 18.57 -1.11 26.67
N GLU A 15 18.12 -2.14 25.98
CA GLU A 15 16.79 -2.14 25.35
C GLU A 15 15.66 -2.08 26.39
N LEU A 16 15.83 -2.73 27.56
CA LEU A 16 14.87 -2.62 28.66
C LEU A 16 14.79 -1.20 29.22
N ALA A 17 15.93 -0.51 29.34
CA ALA A 17 15.96 0.88 29.76
C ALA A 17 15.24 1.81 28.76
N GLU A 18 15.38 1.53 27.46
CA GLU A 18 14.72 2.29 26.40
C GLU A 18 13.25 1.89 26.18
N SER A 19 12.83 0.73 26.67
CA SER A 19 11.51 0.14 26.37
C SER A 19 10.32 0.92 26.93
N GLY A 20 10.53 1.76 27.95
CA GLY A 20 9.45 2.46 28.66
C GLY A 20 8.39 1.49 29.21
N LEU A 21 8.79 0.28 29.58
CA LEU A 21 7.91 -0.71 30.18
C LEU A 21 7.60 -0.34 31.65
N PRO A 22 6.35 -0.55 32.11
CA PRO A 22 5.98 -0.24 33.48
C PRO A 22 6.79 -1.10 34.45
N ASP A 23 7.21 -0.49 35.56
CA ASP A 23 8.05 -1.09 36.60
C ASP A 23 9.45 -1.54 36.13
N VAL A 24 9.88 -1.13 34.93
CA VAL A 24 11.25 -1.31 34.44
C VAL A 24 11.96 0.04 34.51
N PRO A 25 13.14 0.13 35.16
CA PRO A 25 13.91 1.36 35.21
C PRO A 25 14.30 1.85 33.80
N ASN A 26 14.32 3.17 33.61
CA ASN A 26 14.63 3.83 32.35
C ASN A 26 16.13 4.06 32.11
N THR A 27 17.00 3.55 32.99
CA THR A 27 18.45 3.64 32.87
C THR A 27 19.05 2.24 32.90
N ARG A 28 20.12 2.03 32.11
CA ARG A 28 20.81 0.74 32.07
C ARG A 28 21.25 0.27 33.46
N GLN A 29 21.82 1.18 34.26
CA GLN A 29 22.25 0.88 35.63
C GLN A 29 21.08 0.47 36.53
N GLY A 30 19.91 1.12 36.39
CA GLY A 30 18.71 0.73 37.13
C GLY A 30 18.22 -0.66 36.74
N VAL A 31 18.30 -1.02 35.46
CA VAL A 31 17.95 -2.38 34.99
C VAL A 31 18.94 -3.42 35.52
N ASP A 32 20.25 -3.11 35.54
CA ASP A 32 21.25 -4.02 36.11
C ASP A 32 20.99 -4.25 37.62
N GLN A 33 20.61 -3.22 38.38
CA GLN A 33 20.19 -3.38 39.78
C GLN A 33 18.91 -4.23 39.93
N LEU A 34 17.96 -4.09 39.00
CA LEU A 34 16.75 -4.90 38.98
C LEU A 34 17.07 -6.38 38.73
N VAL A 35 17.96 -6.65 37.78
CA VAL A 35 18.48 -7.99 37.45
C VAL A 35 19.11 -8.64 38.68
N ASP A 36 19.96 -7.91 39.40
CA ASP A 36 20.66 -8.41 40.57
C ASP A 36 19.69 -8.63 41.75
N ARG A 37 18.78 -7.68 42.00
CA ARG A 37 17.77 -7.76 43.06
C ARG A 37 16.86 -8.98 42.90
N HIS A 38 16.49 -9.31 41.67
CA HIS A 38 15.58 -10.42 41.37
C HIS A 38 16.31 -11.70 40.96
N GLY A 39 17.65 -11.73 40.99
CA GLY A 39 18.44 -12.92 40.71
C GLY A 39 18.19 -13.48 39.31
N TRP A 40 17.96 -12.66 38.29
CA TRP A 40 17.59 -13.14 36.95
C TRP A 40 18.63 -14.09 36.34
N ARG A 41 19.89 -13.99 36.77
CA ARG A 41 20.98 -14.85 36.31
C ARG A 41 20.98 -16.24 36.95
N THR A 42 20.16 -16.50 37.96
CA THR A 42 20.01 -17.83 38.58
C THR A 42 19.02 -18.73 37.84
N HIS A 43 18.41 -18.24 36.76
CA HIS A 43 17.40 -18.93 35.95
C HIS A 43 17.96 -19.20 34.53
N PRO A 44 18.71 -20.29 34.31
CA PRO A 44 19.41 -20.57 33.04
C PRO A 44 18.48 -20.68 31.82
N GLU A 45 17.23 -21.04 32.04
CA GLU A 45 16.20 -21.16 31.01
C GLU A 45 15.66 -19.81 30.51
N HIS A 46 15.94 -18.72 31.25
CA HIS A 46 15.41 -17.39 30.96
C HIS A 46 16.50 -16.30 30.83
N CYS A 47 17.77 -16.67 31.01
CA CYS A 47 18.91 -15.81 30.73
C CYS A 47 19.85 -16.49 29.72
N ARG A 48 20.39 -15.72 28.78
CA ARG A 48 21.39 -16.24 27.82
C ARG A 48 22.50 -15.24 27.58
N ARG A 49 23.69 -15.74 27.22
CA ARG A 49 24.78 -14.86 26.78
C ARG A 49 24.53 -14.43 25.34
N ARG A 50 24.72 -13.14 25.07
CA ARG A 50 24.55 -12.56 23.74
C ARG A 50 25.63 -13.06 22.78
N SER A 51 25.23 -13.58 21.63
CA SER A 51 26.12 -13.97 20.54
C SER A 51 26.48 -12.76 19.67
N GLY A 52 27.41 -11.91 20.14
CA GLY A 52 27.87 -10.73 19.38
C GLY A 52 29.12 -10.06 19.94
N ARG A 53 29.66 -9.07 19.21
CA ARG A 53 30.80 -8.23 19.67
C ARG A 53 30.40 -7.44 20.92
N GLY A 54 31.16 -7.60 21.99
CA GLY A 54 30.99 -6.84 23.24
C GLY A 54 30.42 -7.62 24.43
N GLY A 55 30.03 -8.89 24.25
CA GLY A 55 29.47 -9.71 25.34
C GLY A 55 28.20 -9.10 25.96
N GLY A 56 27.65 -9.77 26.98
CA GLY A 56 26.46 -9.31 27.71
C GLY A 56 25.42 -10.39 27.90
N TRP A 57 24.41 -10.08 28.72
CA TRP A 57 23.29 -10.95 29.01
C TRP A 57 22.03 -10.45 28.30
N GLU A 58 21.25 -11.39 27.79
CA GLU A 58 19.89 -11.19 27.33
C GLU A 58 18.94 -11.91 28.28
N TYR A 59 17.81 -11.28 28.55
CA TYR A 59 16.79 -11.76 29.47
C TYR A 59 15.48 -11.99 28.72
N SER A 60 14.81 -13.09 29.06
CA SER A 60 13.48 -13.39 28.54
C SER A 60 12.44 -12.42 29.09
N TRP A 61 11.45 -12.06 28.28
CA TRP A 61 10.29 -11.27 28.69
C TRP A 61 9.55 -11.86 29.92
N ARG A 62 9.69 -13.18 30.17
CA ARG A 62 9.12 -13.88 31.32
C ARG A 62 9.72 -13.46 32.67
N LEU A 63 10.93 -12.89 32.68
CA LEU A 63 11.59 -12.38 33.89
C LEU A 63 11.14 -10.96 34.26
N LEU A 64 10.48 -10.27 33.33
CA LEU A 64 10.06 -8.89 33.54
C LEU A 64 8.93 -8.80 34.59
N PRO A 65 8.75 -7.66 35.26
CA PRO A 65 7.64 -7.44 36.17
C PRO A 65 6.28 -7.73 35.51
N SER A 66 5.29 -8.20 36.28
CA SER A 66 3.99 -8.63 35.74
C SER A 66 3.23 -7.53 34.98
N ARG A 67 3.44 -6.24 35.32
CA ARG A 67 2.87 -5.11 34.56
C ARG A 67 3.53 -4.97 33.19
N ALA A 68 4.84 -5.17 33.10
CA ALA A 68 5.58 -5.15 31.84
C ALA A 68 5.16 -6.33 30.95
N GLN A 69 5.04 -7.53 31.50
CA GLN A 69 4.53 -8.71 30.78
C GLN A 69 3.14 -8.46 30.21
N ARG A 70 2.22 -7.92 31.03
CA ARG A 70 0.87 -7.57 30.57
C ARG A 70 0.87 -6.53 29.45
N LYS A 71 1.73 -5.51 29.51
CA LYS A 71 1.85 -4.51 28.43
C LYS A 71 2.35 -5.15 27.13
N LEU A 72 3.34 -6.05 27.21
CA LEU A 72 3.85 -6.78 26.05
C LEU A 72 2.81 -7.72 25.44
N LEU A 73 2.06 -8.45 26.27
CA LEU A 73 0.97 -9.33 25.80
C LEU A 73 -0.23 -8.55 25.27
N ALA A 74 -0.56 -7.40 25.88
CA ALA A 74 -1.62 -6.51 25.40
C ALA A 74 -1.26 -5.91 24.04
N ALA A 75 0.02 -5.64 23.75
CA ALA A 75 0.44 -5.19 22.42
C ALA A 75 0.25 -6.26 21.33
N VAL A 76 0.35 -7.54 21.68
CA VAL A 76 0.03 -8.66 20.76
C VAL A 76 -1.47 -8.85 20.60
N ALA A 77 -2.22 -8.70 21.70
CA ALA A 77 -3.67 -8.84 21.70
C ALA A 77 -4.41 -7.62 21.12
N ALA A 78 -3.76 -6.45 21.12
CA ALA A 78 -4.32 -5.26 20.50
C ALA A 78 -4.45 -5.51 18.99
N PRO A 79 -5.64 -5.34 18.40
CA PRO A 79 -5.77 -5.40 16.96
C PRO A 79 -4.83 -4.33 16.40
N LYS A 80 -3.83 -4.73 15.60
CA LYS A 80 -2.98 -3.82 14.81
C LYS A 80 -3.89 -2.74 14.25
N ALA A 81 -3.62 -1.49 14.63
CA ALA A 81 -4.50 -0.34 14.41
C ALA A 81 -5.19 -0.46 13.05
N ALA A 82 -6.50 -0.75 13.08
CA ALA A 82 -7.29 -0.86 11.88
C ALA A 82 -7.11 0.45 11.11
N LYS A 83 -6.63 0.36 9.87
CA LYS A 83 -6.54 1.51 8.95
C LYS A 83 -7.87 2.27 9.02
N PRO A 84 -7.88 3.62 8.97
CA PRO A 84 -9.11 4.39 9.06
C PRO A 84 -10.11 3.80 8.07
N LYS A 85 -11.23 3.29 8.60
CA LYS A 85 -12.31 2.72 7.79
C LYS A 85 -12.77 3.83 6.86
N GLN A 86 -12.45 3.73 5.58
CA GLN A 86 -13.07 4.57 4.58
C GLN A 86 -14.58 4.41 4.76
N ASP A 87 -15.34 5.51 4.70
CA ASP A 87 -16.78 5.44 4.86
C ASP A 87 -17.32 4.42 3.84
N ARG A 88 -18.05 3.42 4.33
CA ARG A 88 -18.55 2.31 3.53
C ARG A 88 -19.35 2.85 2.35
N ALA A 89 -20.19 3.86 2.60
CA ALA A 89 -20.99 4.49 1.57
C ALA A 89 -20.13 5.12 0.47
N GLU A 90 -19.07 5.83 0.84
CA GLU A 90 -18.15 6.48 -0.10
C GLU A 90 -17.38 5.46 -0.95
N ALA A 91 -16.88 4.38 -0.33
CA ALA A 91 -16.15 3.33 -1.03
C ALA A 91 -17.02 2.61 -2.07
N TRP A 92 -18.27 2.33 -1.72
CA TRP A 92 -19.24 1.71 -2.63
C TRP A 92 -19.67 2.65 -3.75
N ALA A 93 -20.00 3.90 -3.45
CA ALA A 93 -20.36 4.89 -4.47
C ALA A 93 -19.23 5.07 -5.52
N TRP A 94 -17.98 5.10 -5.06
CA TRP A 94 -16.82 5.12 -5.96
C TRP A 94 -16.75 3.86 -6.84
N TYR A 95 -16.92 2.67 -6.24
CA TYR A 95 -16.86 1.40 -6.96
C TYR A 95 -17.98 1.27 -8.00
N GLU A 96 -19.19 1.70 -7.67
CA GLU A 96 -20.35 1.69 -8.56
C GLU A 96 -20.15 2.59 -9.78
N GLY A 97 -19.44 3.71 -9.63
CA GLY A 97 -19.06 4.59 -10.74
C GLY A 97 -17.97 4.05 -11.68
N LEU A 98 -17.37 2.90 -11.39
CA LEU A 98 -16.31 2.32 -12.23
C LEU A 98 -16.87 1.63 -13.48
N PRO A 99 -16.11 1.61 -14.60
CA PRO A 99 -16.46 0.81 -15.77
C PRO A 99 -16.52 -0.69 -15.44
N ASP A 100 -17.37 -1.44 -16.14
CA ASP A 100 -17.54 -2.88 -15.92
C ASP A 100 -16.23 -3.66 -16.07
N SER A 101 -15.39 -3.26 -17.02
CA SER A 101 -14.04 -3.85 -17.20
C SER A 101 -13.14 -3.73 -15.96
N VAL A 102 -13.37 -2.74 -15.09
CA VAL A 102 -12.64 -2.54 -13.84
C VAL A 102 -13.30 -3.33 -12.71
N LYS A 103 -14.64 -3.35 -12.66
CA LYS A 103 -15.41 -4.16 -11.70
C LYS A 103 -15.11 -5.65 -11.87
N LEU A 104 -15.07 -6.15 -13.10
CA LEU A 104 -14.69 -7.54 -13.41
C LEU A 104 -13.32 -7.91 -12.83
N LYS A 105 -12.32 -7.02 -12.94
CA LYS A 105 -11.00 -7.25 -12.34
C LYS A 105 -11.05 -7.31 -10.82
N ALA A 106 -11.93 -6.54 -10.17
CA ALA A 106 -12.10 -6.60 -8.73
C ALA A 106 -12.74 -7.93 -8.31
N VAL A 107 -13.73 -8.40 -9.07
CA VAL A 107 -14.37 -9.70 -8.89
C VAL A 107 -13.37 -10.85 -9.07
N ASP A 108 -12.55 -10.81 -10.13
CA ASP A 108 -11.51 -11.82 -10.37
C ASP A 108 -10.51 -11.90 -9.19
N ARG A 109 -10.08 -10.74 -8.68
CA ARG A 109 -9.21 -10.66 -7.50
C ARG A 109 -9.87 -11.23 -6.26
N LEU A 110 -11.16 -10.95 -6.04
CA LEU A 110 -11.91 -11.48 -4.91
C LEU A 110 -12.01 -13.00 -4.99
N LEU A 111 -12.28 -13.56 -6.17
CA LEU A 111 -12.33 -15.01 -6.38
C LEU A 111 -10.99 -15.68 -6.05
N ILE A 112 -9.87 -15.05 -6.42
CA ILE A 112 -8.53 -15.55 -6.08
C ILE A 112 -8.32 -15.56 -4.56
N ILE A 113 -8.73 -14.52 -3.86
CA ILE A 113 -8.64 -14.46 -2.39
C ILE A 113 -9.50 -15.55 -1.75
N GLN A 114 -10.74 -15.74 -2.21
CA GLN A 114 -11.63 -16.78 -1.69
C GLN A 114 -11.04 -18.19 -1.88
N LYS A 115 -10.38 -18.45 -3.01
CA LYS A 115 -9.65 -19.71 -3.24
C LYS A 115 -8.51 -19.90 -2.25
N VAL A 116 -7.75 -18.84 -1.93
CA VAL A 116 -6.69 -18.90 -0.91
C VAL A 116 -7.28 -19.20 0.47
N GLU A 117 -8.33 -18.46 0.87
CA GLU A 117 -9.00 -18.62 2.17
C GLU A 117 -9.60 -20.04 2.31
N ALA A 118 -10.08 -20.64 1.22
CA ALA A 118 -10.59 -22.01 1.23
C ALA A 118 -9.49 -23.08 1.41
N LEU A 119 -8.28 -22.84 0.89
CA LEU A 119 -7.15 -23.77 0.97
C LEU A 119 -6.33 -23.60 2.26
N GLU A 120 -6.30 -22.40 2.82
CA GLU A 120 -5.49 -22.04 3.99
C GLU A 120 -5.64 -22.99 5.19
N PRO A 121 -6.85 -23.46 5.59
CA PRO A 121 -7.00 -24.37 6.73
C PRO A 121 -6.33 -25.74 6.53
N ALA A 122 -6.19 -26.20 5.28
CA ALA A 122 -5.67 -27.54 4.98
C ALA A 122 -4.15 -27.58 4.86
N ILE A 123 -3.55 -26.54 4.25
CA ILE A 123 -2.14 -26.57 3.83
C ILE A 123 -1.32 -25.39 4.35
N GLY A 124 -1.93 -24.49 5.11
CA GLY A 124 -1.31 -23.27 5.60
C GLY A 124 -1.29 -22.15 4.57
N ARG A 125 -1.25 -20.91 5.07
CA ARG A 125 -1.42 -19.69 4.27
C ARG A 125 -0.41 -19.53 3.14
N ASP A 126 0.87 -19.75 3.46
CA ASP A 126 1.98 -19.54 2.53
C ASP A 126 1.91 -20.50 1.33
N LEU A 127 1.62 -21.78 1.58
CA LEU A 127 1.46 -22.76 0.52
C LEU A 127 0.16 -22.53 -0.29
N ALA A 128 -0.94 -22.20 0.38
CA ALA A 128 -2.20 -21.82 -0.28
C ALA A 128 -2.03 -20.64 -1.23
N VAL A 129 -1.31 -19.59 -0.83
CA VAL A 129 -1.02 -18.45 -1.71
C VAL A 129 -0.21 -18.87 -2.93
N ARG A 130 0.85 -19.68 -2.76
CA ARG A 130 1.67 -20.12 -3.90
C ARG A 130 0.89 -20.97 -4.88
N GLU A 131 0.10 -21.93 -4.40
CA GLU A 131 -0.70 -22.81 -5.26
C GLU A 131 -1.77 -22.03 -6.03
N VAL A 132 -2.54 -21.19 -5.35
CA VAL A 132 -3.59 -20.41 -6.01
C VAL A 132 -3.00 -19.40 -6.99
N ALA A 133 -1.88 -18.75 -6.63
CA ALA A 133 -1.18 -17.83 -7.52
C ALA A 133 -0.75 -18.54 -8.81
N ARG A 134 -0.14 -19.73 -8.70
CA ARG A 134 0.26 -20.55 -9.85
C ARG A 134 -0.93 -20.93 -10.73
N VAL A 135 -2.01 -21.44 -10.16
CA VAL A 135 -3.22 -21.85 -10.92
C VAL A 135 -3.92 -20.66 -11.57
N SER A 136 -3.86 -19.47 -10.95
CA SER A 136 -4.53 -18.26 -11.44
C SER A 136 -3.63 -17.40 -12.35
N GLY A 137 -2.42 -17.86 -12.68
CA GLY A 137 -1.44 -17.11 -13.48
C GLY A 137 -0.98 -15.80 -12.85
N GLN A 138 -1.02 -15.70 -11.51
CA GLN A 138 -0.61 -14.52 -10.76
C GLN A 138 0.73 -14.75 -10.05
N GLY A 139 1.43 -13.66 -9.73
CA GLY A 139 2.59 -13.73 -8.84
C GLY A 139 2.16 -13.84 -7.37
N ALA A 140 2.82 -14.69 -6.59
CA ALA A 140 2.53 -14.84 -5.15
C ALA A 140 2.60 -13.50 -4.40
N ARG A 141 3.58 -12.64 -4.74
CA ARG A 141 3.70 -11.28 -4.17
C ARG A 141 2.48 -10.41 -4.47
N THR A 142 1.87 -10.57 -5.64
CA THR A 142 0.66 -9.84 -6.04
C THR A 142 -0.54 -10.27 -5.19
N VAL A 143 -0.70 -11.58 -5.00
CA VAL A 143 -1.78 -12.14 -4.15
C VAL A 143 -1.62 -11.68 -2.70
N TRP A 144 -0.40 -11.69 -2.16
CA TRP A 144 -0.09 -11.11 -0.85
C TRP A 144 -0.47 -9.62 -0.76
N GLY A 145 -0.18 -8.85 -1.82
CA GLY A 145 -0.60 -7.46 -1.93
C GLY A 145 -2.13 -7.29 -1.84
N TRP A 146 -2.90 -8.17 -2.48
CA TRP A 146 -4.37 -8.11 -2.41
C TRP A 146 -4.92 -8.55 -1.05
N LEU A 147 -4.34 -9.58 -0.44
CA LEU A 147 -4.69 -10.00 0.93
C LEU A 147 -4.48 -8.85 1.93
N ALA A 148 -3.41 -8.07 1.78
CA ALA A 148 -3.14 -6.90 2.61
C ALA A 148 -4.12 -5.72 2.39
N LEU A 149 -4.83 -5.67 1.25
CA LEU A 149 -5.88 -4.67 1.00
C LEU A 149 -7.18 -5.01 1.74
N VAL A 150 -7.46 -6.30 1.95
CA VAL A 150 -8.70 -6.78 2.58
C VAL A 150 -8.52 -7.16 4.05
N GLU A 151 -7.30 -7.06 4.58
CA GLU A 151 -7.00 -7.29 5.99
C GLU A 151 -7.78 -6.31 6.87
N GLY A 152 -8.65 -6.84 7.74
CA GLY A 152 -9.54 -6.04 8.59
C GLY A 152 -10.79 -5.49 7.88
N VAL A 153 -10.99 -5.79 6.59
CA VAL A 153 -12.19 -5.41 5.83
C VAL A 153 -13.23 -6.52 5.92
N ARG A 154 -14.48 -6.16 6.22
CA ARG A 154 -15.61 -7.10 6.25
C ARG A 154 -15.74 -7.78 4.88
N PRO A 155 -16.01 -9.10 4.80
CA PRO A 155 -16.10 -9.84 3.52
C PRO A 155 -16.96 -9.16 2.47
N ASP A 156 -18.11 -8.62 2.88
CA ASP A 156 -19.06 -7.92 2.00
C ASP A 156 -18.46 -6.66 1.38
N ASP A 157 -17.53 -5.99 2.05
CA ASP A 157 -16.97 -4.68 1.65
C ASP A 157 -15.63 -4.79 0.90
N ARG A 158 -15.23 -6.01 0.50
CA ARG A 158 -13.90 -6.26 -0.10
C ARG A 158 -13.79 -5.80 -1.56
N LEU A 159 -14.89 -5.75 -2.32
CA LEU A 159 -14.87 -5.40 -3.74
C LEU A 159 -14.29 -4.00 -4.01
N PRO A 160 -14.74 -2.93 -3.32
CA PRO A 160 -14.12 -1.60 -3.45
C PRO A 160 -12.62 -1.59 -3.12
N ALA A 161 -12.19 -2.33 -2.10
CA ALA A 161 -10.77 -2.39 -1.73
C ALA A 161 -9.90 -3.06 -2.81
N LEU A 162 -10.46 -4.02 -3.55
CA LEU A 162 -9.76 -4.81 -4.57
C LEU A 162 -9.77 -4.17 -5.95
N ALA A 163 -10.59 -3.17 -6.20
CA ALA A 163 -10.67 -2.52 -7.49
C ALA A 163 -9.34 -1.83 -7.87
N PRO A 164 -8.84 -2.03 -9.12
CA PRO A 164 -7.56 -1.45 -9.57
C PRO A 164 -7.53 0.09 -9.48
N ARG A 165 -6.75 0.64 -8.55
CA ARG A 165 -6.60 2.10 -8.37
C ARG A 165 -5.57 2.74 -9.29
N HIS A 166 -4.77 1.96 -10.02
CA HIS A 166 -3.67 2.45 -10.86
C HIS A 166 -4.15 3.35 -12.02
N ARG A 167 -5.41 3.24 -12.43
CA ARG A 167 -6.04 4.19 -13.37
C ARG A 167 -6.33 5.57 -12.75
N MET A 168 -6.29 5.72 -11.42
CA MET A 168 -6.41 7.03 -10.78
C MET A 168 -5.16 7.88 -10.93
N ALA A 169 -3.96 7.29 -10.92
CA ALA A 169 -2.72 8.05 -11.18
C ALA A 169 -2.69 8.55 -12.63
N ALA A 170 -3.20 7.75 -13.58
CA ALA A 170 -3.38 8.16 -14.97
C ALA A 170 -4.54 9.16 -15.18
N SER A 171 -5.44 9.31 -14.21
CA SER A 171 -6.58 10.24 -14.26
C SER A 171 -6.32 11.56 -13.54
N LYS A 172 -5.29 11.64 -12.68
CA LYS A 172 -4.89 12.87 -11.97
C LYS A 172 -3.72 13.61 -12.63
N THR A 173 -3.13 13.06 -13.67
CA THR A 173 -2.33 13.89 -14.59
C THR A 173 -3.32 14.67 -15.46
N PRO A 174 -3.34 16.01 -15.42
CA PRO A 174 -4.15 16.78 -16.36
C PRO A 174 -3.85 16.29 -17.78
N ARG A 175 -4.90 15.97 -18.53
CA ARG A 175 -4.80 15.51 -19.92
C ARG A 175 -4.10 16.60 -20.74
N GLY A 176 -2.80 16.41 -20.96
CA GLY A 176 -1.99 17.17 -21.90
C GLY A 176 -1.67 18.59 -21.42
N LYS A 177 -0.50 19.09 -21.81
CA LYS A 177 -0.30 20.54 -21.93
C LYS A 177 -1.46 21.07 -22.78
N ASP A 178 -2.12 22.13 -22.35
CA ASP A 178 -3.08 22.78 -23.23
C ASP A 178 -2.34 23.46 -24.38
N CYS A 179 -3.01 23.66 -25.50
CA CYS A 179 -2.49 24.55 -26.54
C CYS A 179 -3.04 25.95 -26.30
N ASP A 180 -2.31 26.94 -26.78
CA ASP A 180 -2.79 28.31 -26.76
C ASP A 180 -4.10 28.42 -27.57
N PRO A 181 -5.14 29.11 -27.07
CA PRO A 181 -6.38 29.34 -27.80
C PRO A 181 -6.14 29.98 -29.18
N GLU A 182 -5.19 30.91 -29.27
CA GLU A 182 -4.91 31.64 -30.50
C GLU A 182 -4.34 30.73 -31.61
N PHE A 183 -3.53 29.76 -31.21
CA PHE A 183 -3.06 28.71 -32.14
C PHE A 183 -4.22 27.84 -32.64
N PHE A 184 -5.15 27.47 -31.77
CA PHE A 184 -6.28 26.62 -32.15
C PHE A 184 -7.25 27.34 -33.09
N ASP A 185 -7.57 28.60 -32.81
CA ASP A 185 -8.46 29.40 -33.65
C ASP A 185 -7.89 29.63 -35.04
N ARG A 186 -6.58 29.87 -35.15
CA ARG A 186 -5.89 29.98 -36.45
C ARG A 186 -5.93 28.67 -37.22
N LEU A 187 -5.66 27.54 -36.56
CA LEU A 187 -5.73 26.21 -37.18
C LEU A 187 -7.14 25.92 -37.69
N LYS A 188 -8.16 26.18 -36.87
CA LYS A 188 -9.57 25.98 -37.23
C LYS A 188 -9.96 26.87 -38.41
N SER A 189 -9.54 28.13 -38.40
CA SER A 189 -9.84 29.09 -39.47
C SER A 189 -9.21 28.72 -40.80
N ASP A 190 -7.97 28.19 -40.83
CA ASP A 190 -7.32 27.76 -42.08
C ASP A 190 -7.94 26.46 -42.62
N PHE A 191 -8.25 25.50 -41.72
CA PHE A 191 -8.83 24.22 -42.12
C PHE A 191 -10.26 24.34 -42.65
N LEU A 192 -11.06 25.29 -42.15
CA LEU A 192 -12.45 25.51 -42.56
C LEU A 192 -12.61 26.45 -43.77
N ARG A 193 -11.51 26.79 -44.48
CA ARG A 193 -11.57 27.60 -45.71
C ARG A 193 -12.23 26.82 -46.85
N VAL A 194 -12.83 27.57 -47.78
CA VAL A 194 -13.46 27.03 -48.99
C VAL A 194 -12.48 26.23 -49.86
N GLU A 195 -11.19 26.61 -49.86
CA GLU A 195 -10.12 25.87 -50.54
C GLU A 195 -9.91 24.44 -49.99
N ALA A 196 -10.49 24.11 -48.82
CA ALA A 196 -10.43 22.81 -48.15
C ALA A 196 -9.01 22.21 -48.07
N PRO A 197 -8.01 22.93 -47.51
CA PRO A 197 -6.67 22.41 -47.37
C PRO A 197 -6.66 21.17 -46.46
N SER A 198 -5.71 20.27 -46.68
CA SER A 198 -5.54 19.12 -45.79
C SER A 198 -5.24 19.57 -44.35
N PHE A 199 -5.64 18.76 -43.38
CA PHE A 199 -5.37 19.05 -41.97
C PHE A 199 -3.87 19.24 -41.70
N SER A 200 -3.03 18.40 -42.32
CA SER A 200 -1.56 18.48 -42.16
C SER A 200 -0.97 19.77 -42.72
N THR A 201 -1.52 20.27 -43.83
CA THR A 201 -1.11 21.56 -44.40
C THR A 201 -1.51 22.71 -43.48
N SER A 202 -2.76 22.71 -43.00
CA SER A 202 -3.29 23.73 -42.09
C SER A 202 -2.53 23.75 -40.75
N TYR A 203 -2.23 22.57 -40.21
CA TYR A 203 -1.42 22.39 -39.01
C TYR A 203 -0.01 22.94 -39.19
N ARG A 204 0.68 22.62 -40.30
CA ARG A 204 2.03 23.14 -40.57
C ARG A 204 2.07 24.65 -40.71
N ARG A 205 1.03 25.27 -41.31
CA ARG A 205 0.91 26.74 -41.41
C ARG A 205 0.72 27.37 -40.04
N ALA A 206 -0.26 26.89 -39.26
CA ALA A 206 -0.52 27.39 -37.91
C ALA A 206 0.68 27.19 -36.97
N LEU A 207 1.40 26.07 -37.10
CA LEU A 207 2.59 25.75 -36.31
C LEU A 207 3.72 26.76 -36.54
N ARG A 208 3.95 27.18 -37.79
CA ARG A 208 5.00 28.18 -38.09
C ARG A 208 4.72 29.51 -37.39
N VAL A 209 3.47 29.95 -37.40
CA VAL A 209 3.05 31.20 -36.72
C VAL A 209 3.17 31.04 -35.20
N ALA A 210 2.67 29.94 -34.65
CA ALA A 210 2.74 29.69 -33.22
C ALA A 210 4.18 29.60 -32.69
N VAL A 211 5.11 29.01 -33.45
CA VAL A 211 6.53 28.98 -33.07
C VAL A 211 7.15 30.37 -33.10
N ALA A 212 6.79 31.20 -34.09
CA ALA A 212 7.30 32.57 -34.17
C ALA A 212 6.79 33.47 -33.02
N GLU A 213 5.57 33.22 -32.55
CA GLU A 213 4.92 33.97 -31.47
C GLU A 213 5.13 33.36 -30.08
N GLY A 214 5.82 32.21 -29.99
CA GLY A 214 6.06 31.51 -28.73
C GLY A 214 4.82 30.86 -28.12
N LEU A 215 3.78 30.63 -28.91
CA LEU A 215 2.53 30.02 -28.46
C LEU A 215 2.70 28.53 -28.14
N ALA A 216 1.97 28.06 -27.12
CA ALA A 216 1.95 26.65 -26.74
C ALA A 216 1.22 25.80 -27.80
N VAL A 217 1.90 24.79 -28.34
CA VAL A 217 1.34 23.90 -29.38
C VAL A 217 1.22 22.46 -28.90
N LEU A 218 0.33 21.71 -29.56
CA LEU A 218 0.12 20.28 -29.34
C LEU A 218 0.41 19.49 -30.62
N PRO A 219 0.78 18.19 -30.52
CA PRO A 219 1.01 17.35 -31.69
C PRO A 219 -0.18 17.27 -32.64
N GLU A 220 0.08 17.17 -33.94
CA GLU A 220 -0.91 17.13 -35.02
C GLU A 220 -2.05 16.15 -34.76
N ARG A 221 -1.74 14.91 -34.36
CA ARG A 221 -2.75 13.87 -34.06
C ARG A 221 -3.69 14.27 -32.92
N THR A 222 -3.19 15.00 -31.92
CA THR A 222 -4.00 15.51 -30.81
C THR A 222 -4.91 16.64 -31.26
N MET A 223 -4.38 17.56 -32.09
CA MET A 223 -5.15 18.66 -32.64
C MET A 223 -6.26 18.17 -33.57
N ARG A 224 -5.99 17.13 -34.38
CA ARG A 224 -6.99 16.50 -35.26
C ARG A 224 -8.18 15.98 -34.46
N ARG A 225 -7.91 15.19 -33.42
CA ARG A 225 -8.94 14.66 -32.52
C ARG A 225 -9.72 15.76 -31.81
N ARG A 226 -9.07 16.87 -31.42
CA ARG A 226 -9.74 18.03 -30.81
C ARG A 226 -10.70 18.70 -31.78
N LEU A 227 -10.26 18.92 -33.01
CA LEU A 227 -11.08 19.54 -34.04
C LEU A 227 -12.30 18.66 -34.37
N ASP A 228 -12.11 17.34 -34.53
CA ASP A 228 -13.18 16.38 -34.80
C ASP A 228 -14.19 16.23 -33.63
N ALA A 229 -13.83 16.65 -32.41
CA ALA A 229 -14.72 16.64 -31.25
C ALA A 229 -15.46 17.99 -31.06
N THR A 230 -15.03 19.04 -31.76
CA THR A 230 -15.55 20.42 -31.62
C THR A 230 -16.42 20.84 -32.80
N CYS A 231 -16.26 20.20 -33.95
CA CYS A 231 -17.06 20.37 -35.17
C CYS A 231 -18.02 19.19 -35.33
#